data_AF-A0A945PCC1-F1
#
_entry.id   AF-A0A945PCC1-F1
#
_cell.length_a   1.000
_cell.length_b   1.000
_cell.length_c   1.000
_cell.angle_alpha   90.00
_cell.angle_beta   90.00
_cell.angle_gamma   90.00
#
_symmetry.space_group_name_H-M   'P 1'
#
loop_
_entity.id
_entity.type
_entity.pdbx_description
1 polymer ?
#
loop_
_entity_poly.entity_id
_entity_poly.type
_entity_poly.pdbx_seq_one_letter_code
_entity_poly.pdbx_strand_id
1 'polypeptide(L)'
;MMESRRSRRNPDGSPAIRSVDDLLAEAVKPESIEHLSGKGRPLNLAGYFHADPEQRVASRLMRDNNVLPQPLQDRRDAEVSRLRIEEALDKAQQELAALEREIHQLSACLLALHPQARSHLPQHMLHPAASPLMADATTVIQELVTSIEVYRSRRRRDRQRQVDLAVTARDKTRELNEQVMLNRHLPASLQMTGVDTQSCLATFDATIRDIAALPEQIIQMVPRRRSWWHRLLAGKTTL
;
A
#
# COMPACT_ATOMS: atom_id res chain seq x y z
N MET A 1 -27.96 34.55 25.55
CA MET A 1 -26.56 34.11 25.39
C MET A 1 -26.12 34.54 24.00
N MET A 2 -25.12 35.42 23.90
CA MET A 2 -24.77 36.17 22.68
C MET A 2 -24.06 35.29 21.63
N GLU A 3 -24.60 35.22 20.42
CA GLU A 3 -23.89 34.69 19.25
C GLU A 3 -22.78 35.66 18.81
N SER A 4 -21.55 35.19 18.86
CA SER A 4 -20.38 35.92 18.40
C SER A 4 -20.34 35.93 16.87
N ARG A 5 -20.79 37.05 16.28
CA ARG A 5 -20.64 37.34 14.85
C ARG A 5 -19.15 37.38 14.50
N ARG A 6 -18.64 36.38 13.80
CA ARG A 6 -17.27 36.39 13.26
C ARG A 6 -17.16 37.46 12.17
N SER A 7 -16.68 38.64 12.55
CA SER A 7 -16.36 39.72 11.62
C SER A 7 -15.20 39.29 10.72
N ARG A 8 -15.45 39.17 9.41
CA ARG A 8 -14.39 38.92 8.42
C ARG A 8 -13.58 40.19 8.25
N ARG A 9 -12.26 40.07 8.39
CA ARG A 9 -11.29 41.16 8.19
C ARG A 9 -10.72 41.09 6.78
N ASN A 10 -10.34 42.24 6.23
CA ASN A 10 -9.52 42.31 5.03
C ASN A 10 -8.12 41.71 5.31
N PRO A 11 -7.32 41.36 4.28
CA PRO A 11 -5.97 40.81 4.45
C PRO A 11 -4.99 41.76 5.17
N ASP A 12 -5.33 43.03 5.32
CA ASP A 12 -4.62 44.05 6.11
C ASP A 12 -5.09 44.14 7.58
N GLY A 13 -6.06 43.32 7.99
CA GLY A 13 -6.59 43.26 9.35
C GLY A 13 -7.65 44.31 9.70
N SER A 14 -8.05 45.19 8.76
CA SER A 14 -9.12 46.16 8.99
C SER A 14 -10.52 45.50 9.00
N PRO A 15 -11.46 45.99 9.83
CA PRO A 15 -12.84 45.50 9.82
C PRO A 15 -13.51 45.91 8.50
N ALA A 16 -13.92 44.92 7.70
CA ALA A 16 -14.63 45.18 6.46
C ALA A 16 -16.07 45.63 6.76
N ILE A 17 -16.31 46.95 6.76
CA ILE A 17 -17.66 47.51 6.83
C ILE A 17 -18.23 47.46 5.40
N ARG A 18 -18.77 46.31 5.01
CA ARG A 18 -19.60 46.22 3.81
C ARG A 18 -21.04 46.57 4.20
N SER A 19 -21.65 47.48 3.44
CA SER A 19 -23.08 47.74 3.57
C SER A 19 -23.86 46.47 3.21
N VAL A 20 -25.00 46.25 3.86
CA VAL A 20 -25.92 45.17 3.48
C VAL A 20 -26.33 45.32 2.01
N ASP A 21 -26.42 46.56 1.53
CA ASP A 21 -26.75 46.86 0.14
C ASP A 21 -25.63 46.46 -0.83
N ASP A 22 -24.36 46.56 -0.41
CA ASP A 22 -23.22 46.11 -1.23
C ASP A 22 -23.20 44.59 -1.37
N LEU A 23 -23.56 43.87 -0.29
CA LEU A 23 -23.69 42.41 -0.30
C LEU A 23 -24.83 41.95 -1.19
N LEU A 24 -25.97 42.67 -1.17
CA LEU A 24 -27.09 42.38 -2.05
C LEU A 24 -26.75 42.72 -3.51
N ALA A 25 -26.09 43.84 -3.78
CA ALA A 25 -25.67 44.22 -5.12
C ALA A 25 -24.66 43.23 -5.72
N GLU A 26 -23.75 42.68 -4.92
CA GLU A 26 -22.79 41.65 -5.35
C GLU A 26 -23.47 40.28 -5.56
N ALA A 27 -24.49 39.94 -4.76
CA ALA A 27 -25.28 38.73 -4.92
C ALA A 27 -26.23 38.76 -6.15
N VAL A 28 -26.62 39.95 -6.60
CA VAL A 28 -27.49 40.15 -7.77
C VAL A 28 -26.70 40.21 -9.08
N LYS A 29 -25.36 40.26 -9.04
CA LYS A 29 -24.54 40.18 -10.26
C LYS A 29 -24.82 38.86 -10.98
N PRO A 30 -25.10 38.88 -12.30
CA PRO A 30 -25.51 37.69 -13.06
C PRO A 30 -24.42 36.60 -13.06
N GLU A 31 -23.15 36.98 -12.96
CA GLU A 31 -22.00 36.05 -12.90
C GLU A 31 -21.97 35.21 -11.61
N SER A 32 -22.45 35.75 -10.48
CA SER A 32 -22.59 35.04 -9.20
C SER A 32 -23.75 34.05 -9.21
N ILE A 33 -24.81 34.38 -9.98
CA ILE A 33 -26.01 33.55 -10.14
C ILE A 33 -25.72 32.37 -11.07
N GLU A 34 -24.88 32.54 -12.10
CA GLU A 34 -24.44 31.47 -13.00
C GLU A 34 -23.52 30.43 -12.33
N HIS A 35 -22.77 30.83 -11.29
CA HIS A 35 -21.86 29.96 -10.53
C HIS A 35 -22.48 29.32 -9.27
N LEU A 36 -23.79 29.46 -9.05
CA LEU A 36 -24.47 28.66 -8.02
C LEU A 36 -24.49 27.19 -8.47
N SER A 37 -23.65 26.37 -7.85
CA SER A 37 -23.57 24.93 -8.10
C SER A 37 -24.91 24.28 -7.74
N GLY A 38 -25.77 24.13 -8.73
CA GLY A 38 -27.08 23.51 -8.60
C GLY A 38 -28.22 24.48 -8.85
N LYS A 39 -28.57 24.69 -10.13
CA LYS A 39 -29.94 25.07 -10.49
C LYS A 39 -30.88 24.11 -9.76
N GLY A 40 -31.70 24.65 -8.87
CA GLY A 40 -32.53 23.92 -7.94
C GLY A 40 -33.33 22.83 -8.64
N ARG A 41 -32.84 21.59 -8.56
CA ARG A 41 -33.71 20.43 -8.77
C ARG A 41 -34.81 20.56 -7.70
N PRO A 42 -36.09 20.48 -8.07
CA PRO A 42 -37.15 20.46 -7.06
C PRO A 42 -36.80 19.39 -6.04
N LEU A 43 -36.65 19.82 -4.78
CA LEU A 43 -36.31 18.90 -3.71
C LEU A 43 -37.45 17.89 -3.66
N ASN A 44 -37.17 16.64 -4.01
CA ASN A 44 -38.19 15.61 -3.95
C ASN A 44 -38.44 15.28 -2.47
N LEU A 45 -39.37 16.02 -1.88
CA LEU A 45 -39.78 15.89 -0.49
C LEU A 45 -40.74 14.72 -0.26
N ALA A 46 -41.14 13.99 -1.31
CA ALA A 46 -42.05 12.85 -1.18
C ALA A 46 -41.50 11.83 -0.17
N GLY A 47 -40.19 11.55 -0.18
CA GLY A 47 -39.54 10.71 0.83
C GLY A 47 -39.27 11.38 2.18
N TYR A 48 -39.29 12.72 2.25
CA TYR A 48 -38.90 13.50 3.43
C TYR A 48 -39.98 13.53 4.52
N PHE A 49 -41.24 13.24 4.18
CA PHE A 49 -42.35 13.19 5.14
C PHE A 49 -42.70 11.77 5.60
N HIS A 50 -42.08 10.74 5.03
CA HIS A 50 -42.30 9.35 5.44
C HIS A 50 -41.35 8.88 6.56
N ALA A 51 -40.28 9.63 6.83
CA ALA A 51 -39.36 9.35 7.93
C ALA A 51 -39.81 10.07 9.21
N ASP A 52 -39.67 9.38 10.35
CA ASP A 52 -40.02 9.91 11.68
C ASP A 52 -39.25 11.23 11.94
N PRO A 53 -39.85 12.24 12.61
CA PRO A 53 -39.17 13.52 12.90
C PRO A 53 -37.81 13.34 13.59
N GLU A 54 -37.73 12.38 14.52
CA GLU A 54 -36.51 12.07 15.25
C GLU A 54 -35.42 11.49 14.33
N GLN A 55 -35.80 10.58 13.41
CA GLN A 55 -34.88 10.02 12.42
C GLN A 55 -34.35 11.06 11.45
N ARG A 56 -35.15 12.08 11.13
CA ARG A 56 -34.73 13.19 10.27
C ARG A 56 -33.71 14.10 10.96
N VAL A 57 -33.93 14.41 12.23
CA VAL A 57 -32.98 15.18 13.03
C VAL A 57 -31.69 14.39 13.19
N ALA A 58 -31.76 13.11 13.53
CA ALA A 58 -30.58 12.24 13.64
C ALA A 58 -29.80 12.16 12.31
N SER A 59 -30.48 11.91 11.20
CA SER A 59 -29.85 11.84 9.87
C SER A 59 -29.20 13.17 9.45
N ARG A 60 -29.84 14.29 9.80
CA ARG A 60 -29.29 15.63 9.56
C ARG A 60 -28.07 15.89 10.45
N LEU A 61 -28.13 15.54 11.73
CA LEU A 61 -27.02 15.67 12.67
C LEU A 61 -25.81 14.83 12.23
N MET A 62 -26.05 13.60 11.77
CA MET A 62 -25.00 12.73 11.24
C MET A 62 -24.38 13.31 9.96
N ARG A 63 -25.19 13.81 9.03
CA ARG A 63 -24.71 14.47 7.81
C ARG A 63 -23.92 15.75 8.11
N ASP A 64 -24.42 16.58 9.03
CA ASP A 64 -23.80 17.86 9.41
C ASP A 64 -22.46 17.65 10.13
N ASN A 65 -22.26 16.48 10.75
CA ASN A 65 -20.99 16.09 11.41
C ASN A 65 -20.12 15.13 10.59
N ASN A 66 -20.46 14.85 9.32
CA ASN A 66 -19.77 13.87 8.46
C ASN A 66 -19.66 12.45 9.07
N VAL A 67 -20.63 12.05 9.90
CA VAL A 67 -20.67 10.72 10.54
C VAL A 67 -21.53 9.79 9.70
N LEU A 68 -20.96 8.63 9.32
CA LEU A 68 -21.70 7.59 8.61
C LEU A 68 -22.51 6.74 9.60
N PRO A 69 -23.71 6.27 9.22
CA PRO A 69 -24.38 5.19 9.92
C PRO A 69 -23.47 3.98 10.08
N GLN A 70 -23.52 3.33 11.26
CA GLN A 70 -22.64 2.21 11.59
C GLN A 70 -22.55 1.14 10.48
N PRO A 71 -23.65 0.66 9.85
CA PRO A 71 -23.56 -0.35 8.79
C PRO A 71 -22.82 0.15 7.54
N LEU A 72 -22.89 1.44 7.24
CA LEU A 72 -22.15 2.05 6.13
C LEU A 72 -20.69 2.27 6.49
N GLN A 73 -20.39 2.52 7.76
CA GLN A 73 -19.03 2.57 8.26
C GLN A 73 -18.37 1.19 8.22
N ASP A 74 -19.06 0.14 8.68
CA ASP A 74 -18.56 -1.24 8.65
C ASP A 74 -18.30 -1.70 7.21
N ARG A 75 -19.19 -1.35 6.27
CA ARG A 75 -18.98 -1.58 4.84
C ARG A 75 -17.74 -0.85 4.32
N ARG A 76 -17.61 0.44 4.62
CA ARG A 76 -16.44 1.22 4.21
C ARG A 76 -15.15 0.62 4.78
N ASP A 77 -15.17 0.16 6.03
CA ASP A 77 -14.02 -0.44 6.69
C ASP A 77 -13.62 -1.79 6.07
N ALA A 78 -14.59 -2.57 5.60
CA ALA A 78 -14.35 -3.78 4.82
C ALA A 78 -13.77 -3.47 3.43
N GLU A 79 -14.30 -2.45 2.74
CA GLU A 79 -13.78 -1.97 1.45
C GLU A 79 -12.34 -1.45 1.57
N VAL A 80 -12.06 -0.63 2.58
CA VAL A 80 -10.70 -0.14 2.88
C VAL A 80 -9.77 -1.30 3.18
N SER A 81 -10.23 -2.33 3.91
CA SER A 81 -9.42 -3.52 4.18
C SER A 81 -9.11 -4.31 2.90
N ARG A 82 -10.00 -4.36 1.91
CA ARG A 82 -9.73 -4.96 0.59
C ARG A 82 -8.72 -4.15 -0.21
N LEU A 83 -8.89 -2.82 -0.27
CA LEU A 83 -7.95 -1.93 -0.97
C LEU A 83 -6.53 -2.03 -0.39
N ARG A 84 -6.39 -2.18 0.93
CA ARG A 84 -5.09 -2.37 1.58
C ARG A 84 -4.34 -3.62 1.12
N ILE A 85 -5.03 -4.66 0.67
CA ILE A 85 -4.41 -5.89 0.13
C ILE A 85 -3.71 -5.55 -1.19
N GLU A 86 -4.43 -4.87 -2.08
CA GLU A 86 -3.95 -4.43 -3.40
C GLU A 86 -2.79 -3.45 -3.25
N GLU A 87 -2.95 -2.40 -2.43
CA GLU A 87 -1.89 -1.42 -2.14
C GLU A 87 -0.63 -2.07 -1.55
N ALA A 88 -0.80 -3.06 -0.67
CA ALA A 88 0.32 -3.79 -0.10
C ALA A 88 1.02 -4.69 -1.12
N LEU A 89 0.30 -5.22 -2.11
CA LEU A 89 0.87 -6.03 -3.19
C LEU A 89 1.69 -5.15 -4.12
N ASP A 90 1.13 -4.02 -4.55
CA ASP A 90 1.81 -3.06 -5.42
C ASP A 90 3.09 -2.53 -4.76
N LYS A 91 3.01 -2.20 -3.47
CA LYS A 91 4.17 -1.75 -2.69
C LYS A 91 5.25 -2.84 -2.59
N ALA A 92 4.86 -4.07 -2.27
CA ALA A 92 5.80 -5.19 -2.19
C ALA A 92 6.46 -5.45 -3.55
N GLN A 93 5.69 -5.38 -4.64
CA GLN A 93 6.20 -5.55 -6.01
C GLN A 93 7.23 -4.47 -6.35
N GLN A 94 6.98 -3.20 -6.03
CA GLN A 94 7.92 -2.11 -6.30
C GLN A 94 9.22 -2.26 -5.49
N GLU A 95 9.11 -2.56 -4.19
CA GLU A 95 10.28 -2.72 -3.31
C GLU A 95 11.14 -3.93 -3.71
N LEU A 96 10.51 -5.06 -4.05
CA LEU A 96 11.19 -6.29 -4.43
C LEU A 96 11.77 -6.21 -5.84
N ALA A 97 11.12 -5.52 -6.78
CA ALA A 97 11.66 -5.32 -8.13
C ALA A 97 12.98 -4.52 -8.13
N ALA A 98 13.18 -3.62 -7.17
CA ALA A 98 14.46 -2.91 -7.03
C ALA A 98 15.59 -3.87 -6.63
N LEU A 99 15.33 -4.75 -5.65
CA LEU A 99 16.27 -5.78 -5.19
C LEU A 99 16.52 -6.84 -6.27
N GLU A 100 15.51 -7.22 -7.05
CA GLU A 100 15.69 -8.14 -8.19
C GLU A 100 16.66 -7.58 -9.22
N ARG A 101 16.55 -6.29 -9.55
CA ARG A 101 17.49 -5.63 -10.48
C ARG A 101 18.92 -5.64 -9.93
N GLU A 102 19.11 -5.38 -8.64
CA GLU A 102 20.41 -5.44 -7.98
C GLU A 102 21.00 -6.86 -8.04
N ILE A 103 20.19 -7.88 -7.71
CA ILE A 103 20.56 -9.29 -7.81
C ILE A 103 20.96 -9.65 -9.25
N HIS A 104 20.22 -9.17 -10.26
CA HIS A 104 20.52 -9.41 -11.67
C HIS A 104 21.79 -8.71 -12.14
N GLN A 105 22.08 -7.52 -11.62
CA GLN A 105 23.33 -6.81 -11.90
C GLN A 105 24.53 -7.52 -11.29
N LEU A 106 24.41 -7.94 -10.02
CA LEU A 106 25.45 -8.69 -9.32
C LEU A 106 25.68 -10.07 -9.95
N SER A 107 24.63 -10.76 -10.40
CA SER A 107 24.78 -12.04 -11.11
C SER A 107 25.45 -11.86 -12.47
N ALA A 108 25.15 -10.79 -13.21
CA ALA A 108 25.83 -10.46 -14.46
C ALA A 108 27.32 -10.13 -14.25
N CYS A 109 27.65 -9.37 -13.20
CA CYS A 109 29.04 -9.10 -12.79
C CYS A 109 29.79 -10.38 -12.45
N LEU A 110 29.16 -11.29 -11.70
CA LEU A 110 29.72 -12.60 -11.37
C LEU A 110 30.00 -13.42 -12.63
N LEU A 111 29.08 -13.46 -13.59
CA LEU A 111 29.26 -14.18 -14.84
C LEU A 111 30.37 -13.59 -15.71
N ALA A 112 30.58 -12.28 -15.67
CA ALA A 112 31.69 -11.62 -16.36
C ALA A 112 33.06 -12.01 -15.75
N LEU A 113 33.15 -12.11 -14.42
CA LEU A 113 34.37 -12.48 -13.70
C LEU A 113 34.63 -14.00 -13.71
N HIS A 114 33.58 -14.81 -13.63
CA HIS A 114 33.62 -16.27 -13.60
C HIS A 114 32.56 -16.89 -14.53
N PRO A 115 32.90 -17.08 -15.83
CA PRO A 115 31.99 -17.68 -16.80
C PRO A 115 31.52 -19.10 -16.41
N GLN A 116 32.33 -19.82 -15.64
CA GLN A 116 32.03 -21.16 -15.12
C GLN A 116 30.87 -21.18 -14.12
N ALA A 117 30.53 -20.05 -13.49
CA ALA A 117 29.39 -19.98 -12.57
C ALA A 117 28.03 -20.14 -13.29
N ARG A 118 28.01 -20.00 -14.62
CA ARG A 118 26.80 -20.11 -15.46
C ARG A 118 26.09 -21.45 -15.34
N SER A 119 26.83 -22.56 -15.16
CA SER A 119 26.25 -23.89 -14.99
C SER A 119 25.53 -24.08 -13.65
N HIS A 120 25.80 -23.21 -12.69
CA HIS A 120 25.28 -23.33 -11.32
C HIS A 120 24.22 -22.29 -11.00
N LEU A 121 24.19 -21.15 -11.70
CA LEU A 121 23.17 -20.13 -11.48
C LEU A 121 21.80 -20.54 -12.04
N PRO A 122 20.71 -20.25 -11.32
CA PRO A 122 19.36 -20.39 -11.84
C PRO A 122 19.15 -19.58 -13.13
N GLN A 123 18.37 -20.13 -14.08
CA GLN A 123 18.12 -19.51 -15.39
C GLN A 123 17.60 -18.07 -15.30
N HIS A 124 16.79 -17.75 -14.29
CA HIS A 124 16.24 -16.41 -14.10
C HIS A 124 17.28 -15.35 -13.70
N MET A 125 18.46 -15.76 -13.25
CA MET A 125 19.57 -14.87 -12.89
C MET A 125 20.59 -14.69 -14.03
N LEU A 126 20.40 -15.40 -15.15
CA LEU A 126 21.29 -15.37 -16.30
C LEU A 126 20.95 -14.16 -17.18
N HIS A 127 21.48 -12.98 -16.83
CA HIS A 127 21.37 -11.79 -17.68
C HIS A 127 22.67 -11.51 -18.43
N PRO A 128 22.60 -11.22 -19.75
CA PRO A 128 23.77 -10.85 -20.52
C PRO A 128 24.20 -9.43 -20.17
N ALA A 129 25.52 -9.29 -19.96
CA ALA A 129 26.28 -8.05 -19.94
C ALA A 129 26.04 -7.11 -18.73
N ALA A 130 26.97 -7.18 -17.77
CA ALA A 130 27.38 -6.02 -16.99
C ALA A 130 28.85 -5.71 -17.33
N SER A 131 29.19 -4.43 -17.47
CA SER A 131 30.60 -4.02 -17.41
C SER A 131 31.07 -4.20 -15.97
N PRO A 132 32.19 -4.92 -15.71
CA PRO A 132 32.63 -5.18 -14.36
C PRO A 132 33.09 -3.87 -13.71
N LEU A 133 32.21 -3.28 -12.89
CA LEU A 133 32.54 -2.14 -12.02
C LEU A 133 33.27 -2.61 -10.74
N MET A 134 33.17 -3.89 -10.41
CA MET A 134 33.74 -4.48 -9.20
C MET A 134 35.03 -5.25 -9.51
N ALA A 135 36.07 -5.01 -8.71
CA ALA A 135 37.42 -5.53 -8.94
C ALA A 135 37.64 -6.97 -8.41
N ASP A 136 36.79 -7.46 -7.51
CA ASP A 136 36.98 -8.75 -6.83
C ASP A 136 35.71 -9.61 -6.90
N ALA A 137 35.83 -10.84 -7.39
CA ALA A 137 34.72 -11.79 -7.45
C ALA A 137 34.21 -12.19 -6.05
N THR A 138 35.07 -12.15 -5.03
CA THR A 138 34.70 -12.51 -3.67
C THR A 138 33.75 -11.50 -3.03
N THR A 139 33.93 -10.20 -3.33
CA THR A 139 33.03 -9.15 -2.85
C THR A 139 31.68 -9.23 -3.57
N VAL A 140 31.68 -9.48 -4.89
CA VAL A 140 30.45 -9.67 -5.67
C VAL A 140 29.64 -10.86 -5.16
N ILE A 141 30.29 -11.99 -4.82
CA ILE A 141 29.60 -13.16 -4.25
C ILE A 141 28.99 -12.83 -2.88
N GLN A 142 29.72 -12.12 -2.02
CA GLN A 142 29.20 -11.72 -0.71
C GLN A 142 27.99 -10.79 -0.84
N GLU A 143 28.09 -9.77 -1.69
CA GLU A 143 26.98 -8.85 -1.97
C GLU A 143 25.78 -9.54 -2.60
N LEU A 144 26.01 -10.54 -3.46
CA LEU A 144 24.93 -11.32 -4.04
C LEU A 144 24.23 -12.20 -3.00
N VAL A 145 24.98 -12.86 -2.10
CA VAL A 145 24.42 -13.64 -0.99
C VAL A 145 23.57 -12.73 -0.09
N THR A 146 24.10 -11.59 0.34
CA THR A 146 23.37 -10.67 1.21
C THR A 146 22.12 -10.11 0.52
N SER A 147 22.20 -9.75 -0.76
CA SER A 147 21.06 -9.23 -1.53
C SER A 147 19.95 -10.27 -1.66
N ILE A 148 20.29 -11.54 -1.93
CA ILE A 148 19.31 -12.64 -1.99
C ILE A 148 18.68 -12.90 -0.62
N GLU A 149 19.46 -12.89 0.46
CA GLU A 149 18.94 -13.07 1.82
C GLU A 149 17.99 -11.94 2.22
N VAL A 150 18.34 -10.69 1.90
CA VAL A 150 17.49 -9.51 2.12
C VAL A 150 16.19 -9.64 1.32
N TYR A 151 16.28 -9.99 0.03
CA TYR A 151 15.12 -10.23 -0.82
C TYR A 151 14.19 -11.28 -0.22
N ARG A 152 14.71 -12.46 0.11
CA ARG A 152 13.92 -13.57 0.66
C ARG A 152 13.29 -13.24 2.00
N SER A 153 14.03 -12.55 2.88
CA SER A 153 13.52 -12.10 4.18
C SER A 153 12.41 -11.08 4.02
N ARG A 154 12.53 -10.16 3.05
CA ARG A 154 11.51 -9.15 2.77
C ARG A 154 10.27 -9.79 2.14
N ARG A 155 10.43 -10.64 1.12
CA ARG A 155 9.34 -11.43 0.52
C ARG A 155 8.55 -12.23 1.57
N ARG A 156 9.23 -12.89 2.52
CA ARG A 156 8.57 -13.63 3.61
C ARG A 156 7.74 -12.71 4.50
N ARG A 157 8.26 -11.54 4.88
CA ARG A 157 7.53 -10.55 5.68
C ARG A 157 6.32 -10.01 4.92
N ASP A 158 6.48 -9.66 3.65
CA ASP A 158 5.38 -9.12 2.83
C ASP A 158 4.32 -10.17 2.56
N ARG A 159 4.72 -11.44 2.35
CA ARG A 159 3.79 -12.56 2.26
C ARG A 159 2.99 -12.73 3.55
N GLN A 160 3.64 -12.69 4.71
CA GLN A 160 2.93 -12.80 5.99
C GLN A 160 1.95 -11.63 6.18
N ARG A 161 2.38 -10.41 5.84
CA ARG A 161 1.52 -9.24 5.87
C ARG A 161 0.29 -9.39 4.96
N GLN A 162 0.46 -10.00 3.78
CA GLN A 162 -0.65 -10.31 2.88
C GLN A 162 -1.63 -11.33 3.48
N VAL A 163 -1.13 -12.35 4.18
CA VAL A 163 -2.00 -13.27 4.95
C VAL A 163 -2.82 -12.50 5.98
N ASP A 164 -2.18 -11.68 6.79
CA ASP A 164 -2.84 -10.95 7.89
C ASP A 164 -3.89 -9.97 7.35
N LEU A 165 -3.58 -9.25 6.27
CA LEU A 165 -4.52 -8.34 5.60
C LEU A 165 -5.70 -9.09 4.97
N ALA A 166 -5.45 -10.21 4.30
CA ALA A 166 -6.49 -11.02 3.68
C ALA A 166 -7.45 -11.62 4.72
N VAL A 167 -6.92 -12.13 5.84
CA VAL A 167 -7.74 -12.62 6.97
C VAL A 167 -8.58 -11.49 7.55
N THR A 168 -7.96 -10.33 7.83
CA THR A 168 -8.68 -9.16 8.35
C THR A 168 -9.81 -8.72 7.41
N ALA A 169 -9.55 -8.65 6.11
CA ALA A 169 -10.57 -8.26 5.13
C ALA A 169 -11.69 -9.30 5.01
N ARG A 170 -11.35 -10.60 5.05
CA ARG A 170 -12.33 -11.68 5.06
C ARG A 170 -13.23 -11.60 6.28
N ASP A 171 -12.65 -11.43 7.46
CA ASP A 171 -13.41 -11.45 8.72
C ASP A 171 -14.33 -10.22 8.82
N LYS A 172 -13.86 -9.02 8.45
CA LYS A 172 -14.73 -7.82 8.34
C LYS A 172 -15.86 -7.97 7.33
N THR A 173 -15.56 -8.55 6.17
CA THR A 173 -16.58 -8.80 5.13
C THR A 173 -17.62 -9.81 5.61
N ARG A 174 -17.16 -10.85 6.31
CA ARG A 174 -18.01 -11.87 6.91
C ARG A 174 -18.92 -11.27 7.99
N GLU A 175 -18.36 -10.50 8.92
CA GLU A 175 -19.10 -9.85 10.00
C GLU A 175 -20.19 -8.92 9.44
N LEU A 176 -19.85 -8.07 8.46
CA LEU A 176 -20.83 -7.23 7.77
C LEU A 176 -21.95 -8.06 7.14
N ASN A 177 -21.60 -9.12 6.40
CA ASN A 177 -22.59 -9.97 5.75
C ASN A 177 -23.49 -10.68 6.76
N GLU A 178 -22.94 -11.18 7.88
CA GLU A 178 -23.69 -11.78 8.99
C GLU A 178 -24.66 -10.76 9.61
N GLN A 179 -24.21 -9.53 9.86
CA GLN A 179 -25.06 -8.46 10.37
C GLN A 179 -26.21 -8.14 9.41
N VAL A 180 -25.96 -8.06 8.10
CA VAL A 180 -27.02 -7.81 7.10
C VAL A 180 -27.99 -8.98 7.02
N MET A 181 -27.53 -10.23 7.15
CA MET A 181 -28.39 -11.41 7.14
C MET A 181 -29.29 -11.50 8.38
N LEU A 182 -28.77 -11.13 9.56
CA LEU A 182 -29.50 -11.21 10.82
C LEU A 182 -30.47 -10.03 11.03
N ASN A 183 -30.16 -8.86 10.47
CA ASN A 183 -30.97 -7.65 10.61
C ASN A 183 -31.94 -7.46 9.45
N ARG A 184 -33.24 -7.70 9.70
CA ARG A 184 -34.33 -7.48 8.71
C ARG A 184 -34.43 -6.05 8.18
N HIS A 185 -33.87 -5.07 8.89
CA HIS A 185 -33.93 -3.66 8.52
C HIS A 185 -32.76 -3.21 7.64
N LEU A 186 -31.73 -4.04 7.44
CA LEU A 186 -30.60 -3.73 6.58
C LEU A 186 -30.87 -4.23 5.16
N PRO A 187 -30.66 -3.40 4.12
CA PRO A 187 -30.85 -3.84 2.75
C PRO A 187 -29.75 -4.80 2.32
N ALA A 188 -30.12 -5.82 1.53
CA ALA A 188 -29.19 -6.80 0.97
C ALA A 188 -28.08 -6.17 0.10
N SER A 189 -28.31 -4.96 -0.44
CA SER A 189 -27.31 -4.20 -1.19
C SER A 189 -26.06 -3.83 -0.38
N LEU A 190 -26.12 -3.88 0.96
CA LEU A 190 -24.96 -3.67 1.82
C LEU A 190 -24.00 -4.85 1.84
N GLN A 191 -24.45 -6.04 1.42
CA GLN A 191 -23.60 -7.23 1.37
C GLN A 191 -22.42 -7.00 0.42
N MET A 192 -21.33 -7.65 0.76
CA MET A 192 -20.08 -7.59 0.02
C MET A 192 -19.67 -8.99 -0.43
N THR A 193 -19.03 -9.08 -1.59
CA THR A 193 -18.39 -10.32 -2.03
C THR A 193 -17.30 -10.72 -1.04
N GLY A 194 -17.35 -11.96 -0.58
CA GLY A 194 -16.35 -12.52 0.33
C GLY A 194 -14.93 -12.42 -0.24
N VAL A 195 -13.96 -12.28 0.66
CA VAL A 195 -12.54 -12.28 0.31
C VAL A 195 -12.02 -13.72 0.40
N ASP A 196 -11.52 -14.25 -0.71
CA ASP A 196 -10.83 -15.54 -0.72
C ASP A 196 -9.34 -15.37 -0.42
N THR A 197 -8.94 -15.78 0.77
CA THR A 197 -7.56 -15.70 1.24
C THR A 197 -6.61 -16.53 0.37
N GLN A 198 -7.05 -17.67 -0.16
CA GLN A 198 -6.18 -18.51 -1.00
C GLN A 198 -5.90 -17.84 -2.34
N SER A 199 -6.93 -17.28 -2.98
CA SER A 199 -6.78 -16.52 -4.22
C SER A 199 -5.88 -15.29 -4.04
N CYS A 200 -6.01 -14.55 -2.94
CA CYS A 200 -5.11 -13.42 -2.62
C CYS A 200 -3.64 -13.87 -2.53
N LEU A 201 -3.36 -14.99 -1.85
CA LEU A 201 -2.00 -15.50 -1.70
C LEU A 201 -1.43 -16.08 -2.99
N ALA A 202 -2.27 -16.75 -3.79
CA ALA A 202 -1.88 -17.23 -5.10
C ALA A 202 -1.52 -16.05 -6.04
N THR A 203 -2.27 -14.96 -5.97
CA THR A 203 -1.98 -13.72 -6.71
C THR A 203 -0.64 -13.13 -6.29
N PHE A 204 -0.36 -13.08 -4.97
CA PHE A 204 0.95 -12.65 -4.47
C PHE A 204 2.10 -13.53 -4.98
N ASP A 205 1.96 -14.86 -4.91
CA ASP A 205 3.02 -15.78 -5.37
C ASP A 205 3.24 -15.73 -6.88
N ALA A 206 2.17 -15.51 -7.65
CA ALA A 206 2.26 -15.34 -9.10
C ALA A 206 2.94 -14.03 -9.48
N THR A 207 2.68 -12.96 -8.73
CA THR A 207 3.21 -11.61 -9.00
C THR A 207 4.67 -11.48 -8.54
N ILE A 208 4.98 -12.01 -7.35
CA ILE A 208 6.29 -11.88 -6.70
C ILE A 208 6.94 -13.25 -6.61
N ARG A 209 7.90 -13.49 -7.50
CA ARG A 209 8.60 -14.77 -7.64
C ARG A 209 9.48 -15.06 -6.43
N ASP A 210 9.59 -16.34 -6.07
CA ASP A 210 10.57 -16.78 -5.08
C ASP A 210 11.95 -16.95 -5.72
N ILE A 211 12.98 -16.39 -5.07
CA ILE A 211 14.38 -16.53 -5.50
C ILE A 211 15.04 -17.56 -4.58
N ALA A 212 15.60 -18.60 -5.17
CA ALA A 212 16.32 -19.63 -4.45
C ALA A 212 17.62 -19.09 -3.84
N ALA A 213 18.12 -19.74 -2.79
CA ALA A 213 19.45 -19.45 -2.28
C ALA A 213 20.51 -19.70 -3.37
N LEU A 214 21.65 -19.01 -3.26
CA LEU A 214 22.81 -19.35 -4.07
C LEU A 214 23.26 -20.78 -3.79
N PRO A 215 23.55 -21.58 -4.82
CA PRO A 215 24.14 -22.90 -4.65
C PRO A 215 25.48 -22.83 -3.92
N GLU A 216 25.73 -23.79 -3.05
CA GLU A 216 26.98 -23.89 -2.29
C GLU A 216 28.21 -23.95 -3.21
N GLN A 217 28.07 -24.49 -4.41
CA GLN A 217 29.16 -24.57 -5.39
C GLN A 217 29.70 -23.17 -5.75
N ILE A 218 28.83 -22.17 -5.88
CA ILE A 218 29.23 -20.79 -6.17
C ILE A 218 29.86 -20.14 -4.93
N ILE A 219 29.32 -20.44 -3.75
CA ILE A 219 29.86 -19.93 -2.48
C ILE A 219 31.27 -20.50 -2.22
N GLN A 220 31.51 -21.76 -2.60
CA GLN A 220 32.80 -22.44 -2.45
C GLN A 220 33.85 -22.01 -3.48
N MET A 221 33.46 -21.36 -4.59
CA MET A 221 34.41 -20.76 -5.54
C MET A 221 35.20 -19.60 -4.92
N VAL A 222 34.71 -19.03 -3.81
CA VAL A 222 35.46 -18.06 -3.02
C VAL A 222 36.41 -18.80 -2.07
N PRO A 223 37.74 -18.57 -2.16
CA PRO A 223 38.62 -19.01 -1.09
C PRO A 223 38.19 -18.27 0.18
N ARG A 224 37.62 -18.98 1.15
CA ARG A 224 37.41 -18.45 2.50
C ARG A 224 38.73 -17.82 2.93
N ARG A 225 38.78 -16.49 3.08
CA ARG A 225 40.01 -15.81 3.51
C ARG A 225 40.48 -16.53 4.77
N ARG A 226 41.53 -17.36 4.64
CA ARG A 226 42.16 -18.00 5.79
C ARG A 226 42.54 -16.84 6.70
N SER A 227 41.95 -16.84 7.90
CA SER A 227 42.27 -15.85 8.92
C SER A 227 43.79 -15.75 9.02
N TRP A 228 44.32 -14.55 9.21
CA TRP A 228 45.76 -14.33 9.31
C TRP A 228 46.42 -15.29 10.32
N TRP A 229 45.68 -15.68 11.38
CA TRP A 229 46.04 -16.73 12.33
C TRP A 229 46.35 -18.10 11.71
N HIS A 230 45.58 -18.55 10.72
CA HIS A 230 45.87 -19.81 10.02
C HIS A 230 47.13 -19.76 9.15
N ARG A 231 47.53 -18.58 8.65
CA ARG A 231 48.80 -18.42 7.93
C ARG A 231 50.00 -18.42 8.89
N LEU A 232 49.85 -17.83 10.06
CA LEU A 232 50.87 -17.84 11.11
C LEU A 232 51.12 -19.25 11.68
N LEU A 233 50.06 -20.06 11.81
CA LEU A 233 50.19 -21.45 12.28
C LEU A 233 50.76 -22.41 11.23
N ALA A 234 50.46 -22.19 9.94
CA ALA A 234 51.00 -23.01 8.85
C ALA A 234 52.48 -22.71 8.53
N GLY A 235 53.01 -21.56 8.95
CA GLY A 235 54.42 -21.18 8.74
C GLY A 235 55.41 -21.72 9.77
N LYS A 236 54.97 -22.55 10.74
CA LYS A 236 55.82 -23.07 11.83
C LYS A 236 56.22 -24.55 11.70
N THR A 237 55.96 -25.20 10.56
CA THR A 237 56.31 -26.63 10.35
C THR A 237 57.53 -26.85 9.45
N THR A 238 58.47 -25.90 9.43
CA THR A 238 59.81 -26.13 8.89
C THR A 238 60.84 -25.45 9.77
N LEU A 239 61.30 -26.19 10.78
CA LEU A 239 62.65 -26.15 11.36
C LEU A 239 62.88 -27.45 12.11
#